data_AF-A0A536XJ72-F1
#
_entry.id   AF-A0A536XJ72-F1
#
_cell.length_a   1.000
_cell.length_b   1.000
_cell.length_c   1.000
_cell.angle_alpha   90.00
_cell.angle_beta   90.00
_cell.angle_gamma   90.00
#
_symmetry.space_group_name_H-M   'P 1'
#
loop_
_entity.id
_entity.type
_entity.pdbx_description
1 polymer ?
#
loop_
_entity_poly.entity_id
_entity_poly.type
_entity_poly.pdbx_seq_one_letter_code
_entity_poly.pdbx_strand_id
1 'polypeptide(L)'
;GVQPRYAIVTKGWLRASHGLERDASRSTDDIPHYTHASPKPLTPGKVYALEIPLMAIAWRFQKGSRIRVEIACGDSPITDGLFFHVYRPDKIGSDTIHHDAGRPSQLILPVLEVN
;
A
#
# COMPACT_ATOMS: atom_id res chain seq x y z
N GLY A 1 -6.01 5.84 23.05
CA GLY A 1 -6.07 7.28 22.73
C GLY A 1 -6.89 7.48 21.48
N VAL A 2 -7.52 8.64 21.30
CA VAL A 2 -8.27 8.97 20.08
C VAL A 2 -7.30 9.25 18.94
N GLN A 3 -7.62 8.77 17.73
CA GLN A 3 -6.79 9.06 16.57
C GLN A 3 -6.79 10.57 16.28
N PRO A 4 -5.62 11.19 16.02
CA PRO A 4 -5.56 12.61 15.66
C PRO A 4 -6.33 12.83 14.36
N ARG A 5 -6.89 14.03 14.16
CA ARG A 5 -7.54 14.40 12.90
C ARG A 5 -6.56 14.20 11.74
N TYR A 6 -7.05 13.61 10.65
CA TYR A 6 -6.27 13.35 9.44
C TYR A 6 -7.15 13.59 8.21
N ALA A 7 -6.49 13.78 7.07
CA ALA A 7 -7.09 13.75 5.75
C ALA A 7 -6.44 12.62 4.96
N ILE A 8 -7.24 11.85 4.23
CA ILE A 8 -6.74 10.81 3.34
C ILE A 8 -6.24 11.49 2.08
N VAL A 9 -4.92 11.44 1.85
CA VAL A 9 -4.30 12.04 0.65
C VAL A 9 -4.37 11.07 -0.54
N THR A 10 -4.03 9.80 -0.32
CA THR A 10 -4.14 8.74 -1.33
C THR A 10 -4.30 7.39 -0.64
N LYS A 11 -4.67 6.38 -1.42
CA LYS A 11 -4.80 4.98 -1.03
C LYS A 11 -4.25 4.09 -2.13
N GLY A 12 -3.90 2.87 -1.77
CA GLY A 12 -3.49 1.82 -2.70
C GLY A 12 -3.84 0.46 -2.11
N TRP A 13 -4.00 -0.52 -2.99
CA TRP A 13 -4.36 -1.88 -2.61
C TRP A 13 -3.54 -2.86 -3.41
N LEU A 14 -3.06 -3.91 -2.74
CA LEU A 14 -2.42 -5.01 -3.41
C LEU A 14 -2.76 -6.31 -2.69
N ARG A 15 -3.40 -7.23 -3.42
CA ARG A 15 -3.44 -8.63 -2.98
C ARG A 15 -2.07 -9.23 -3.27
N ALA A 16 -1.33 -9.61 -2.24
CA ALA A 16 0.06 -10.05 -2.37
C ALA A 16 0.26 -11.20 -3.37
N SER A 17 -0.71 -12.12 -3.52
CA SER A 17 -0.65 -13.19 -4.53
C SER A 17 -0.63 -12.68 -5.97
N HIS A 18 -1.07 -11.45 -6.23
CA HIS A 18 -0.97 -10.79 -7.54
C HIS A 18 0.24 -9.85 -7.63
N GLY A 19 0.95 -9.60 -6.52
CA GLY A 19 2.04 -8.64 -6.42
C GLY A 19 3.42 -9.21 -6.71
N LEU A 20 3.51 -10.40 -7.30
CA LEU A 20 4.79 -11.09 -7.54
C LEU A 20 5.28 -11.01 -8.99
N GLU A 21 4.49 -10.43 -9.90
CA GLU A 21 4.81 -10.37 -11.33
C GLU A 21 4.54 -8.99 -11.90
N ARG A 22 5.60 -8.16 -11.94
CA ARG A 22 5.56 -6.83 -12.54
C ARG A 22 5.44 -6.94 -14.05
N ASP A 23 4.61 -6.08 -14.64
CA ASP A 23 4.54 -5.83 -16.07
C ASP A 23 5.68 -4.88 -16.47
N ALA A 24 6.73 -5.42 -17.07
CA ALA A 24 7.91 -4.66 -17.47
C ALA A 24 7.61 -3.60 -18.55
N SER A 25 6.53 -3.75 -19.31
CA SER A 25 6.17 -2.79 -20.37
C SER A 25 5.48 -1.54 -19.83
N ARG A 26 4.98 -1.61 -18.58
CA ARG A 26 4.20 -0.54 -17.95
C ARG A 26 4.82 0.00 -16.67
N SER A 27 5.61 -0.82 -15.98
CA SER A 27 6.24 -0.41 -14.72
C SER A 27 7.36 0.58 -14.96
N THR A 28 7.45 1.58 -14.08
CA THR A 28 8.65 2.40 -13.92
C THR A 28 9.35 2.02 -12.62
N ASP A 29 10.49 2.66 -12.33
CA ASP A 29 11.21 2.45 -11.06
C ASP A 29 10.32 2.78 -9.86
N ASP A 30 9.53 3.87 -9.95
CA ASP A 30 8.68 4.36 -8.85
C ASP A 30 7.24 3.87 -8.90
N ILE A 31 6.75 3.42 -10.07
CA ILE A 31 5.34 3.05 -10.28
C ILE A 31 5.26 1.60 -10.75
N PRO A 32 5.04 0.64 -9.83
CA PRO A 32 4.88 -0.76 -10.20
C PRO A 32 3.51 -0.98 -10.86
N HIS A 33 3.52 -1.70 -11.97
CA HIS A 33 2.32 -2.27 -12.58
C HIS A 33 2.40 -3.78 -12.50
N TYR A 34 1.33 -4.43 -12.04
CA TYR A 34 1.26 -5.89 -11.96
C TYR A 34 0.35 -6.44 -13.05
N THR A 35 0.71 -7.60 -13.62
CA THR A 35 -0.10 -8.21 -14.70
C THR A 35 -1.42 -8.75 -14.19
N HIS A 36 -1.48 -9.14 -12.91
CA HIS A 36 -2.58 -9.84 -12.26
C HIS A 36 -3.03 -11.16 -12.93
N ALA A 37 -2.33 -11.61 -13.97
CA ALA A 37 -2.76 -12.71 -14.84
C ALA A 37 -2.61 -14.10 -14.20
N SER A 38 -1.61 -14.27 -13.33
CA SER A 38 -1.30 -15.55 -12.70
C SER A 38 -1.06 -15.37 -11.20
N PRO A 39 -2.12 -15.42 -10.37
CA PRO A 39 -1.99 -15.27 -8.92
C PRO A 39 -1.20 -16.44 -8.32
N LYS A 40 -0.14 -16.13 -7.58
CA LYS A 40 0.74 -17.11 -6.95
C LYS A 40 0.48 -17.13 -5.43
N PRO A 41 0.07 -18.27 -4.83
CA PRO A 41 -0.11 -18.38 -3.39
C PRO A 41 1.15 -18.00 -2.62
N LEU A 42 0.98 -17.36 -1.46
CA LEU A 42 2.07 -17.11 -0.53
C LEU A 42 2.33 -18.34 0.35
N THR A 43 3.59 -18.52 0.76
CA THR A 43 3.96 -19.51 1.76
C THR A 43 3.92 -18.88 3.16
N PRO A 44 3.16 -19.42 4.12
CA PRO A 44 3.16 -18.92 5.49
C PRO A 44 4.57 -18.86 6.09
N GLY A 45 4.89 -17.78 6.80
CA GLY A 45 6.20 -17.55 7.43
C GLY A 45 7.33 -17.13 6.47
N LYS A 46 7.13 -17.20 5.15
CA LYS A 46 8.08 -16.62 4.18
C LYS A 46 7.86 -15.12 4.07
N VAL A 47 8.95 -14.36 4.12
CA VAL A 47 8.94 -12.90 3.95
C VAL A 47 8.96 -12.57 2.45
N TYR A 48 8.12 -11.62 2.03
CA TYR A 48 8.05 -11.12 0.66
C TYR A 48 8.25 -9.61 0.65
N ALA A 49 9.03 -9.11 -0.31
CA ALA A 49 9.03 -7.70 -0.65
C ALA A 49 7.84 -7.43 -1.59
N LEU A 50 6.99 -6.47 -1.22
CA LEU A 50 5.81 -6.09 -1.98
C LEU A 50 5.82 -4.59 -2.17
N GLU A 51 5.41 -4.13 -3.35
CA GLU A 51 5.38 -2.72 -3.70
C GLU A 51 3.94 -2.36 -4.02
N ILE A 52 3.33 -1.57 -3.14
CA ILE A 52 1.91 -1.27 -3.21
C ILE A 52 1.74 0.04 -3.98
N PRO A 53 1.24 0.03 -5.22
CA PRO A 53 1.02 1.27 -5.95
C PRO A 53 -0.08 2.08 -5.27
N LEU A 54 0.22 3.35 -4.99
CA LEU A 54 -0.76 4.32 -4.51
C LEU A 54 -1.41 5.01 -5.71
N MET A 55 -2.66 5.44 -5.56
CA MET A 55 -3.31 6.27 -6.58
C MET A 55 -2.54 7.59 -6.75
N ALA A 56 -2.36 8.01 -8.00
CA ALA A 56 -1.70 9.26 -8.33
C ALA A 56 -2.49 10.46 -7.76
N ILE A 57 -1.79 11.37 -7.09
CA ILE A 57 -2.35 12.59 -6.51
C ILE A 57 -1.29 13.69 -6.49
N ALA A 58 -1.73 14.94 -6.56
CA ALA A 58 -0.93 16.09 -6.18
C ALA A 58 -1.53 16.69 -4.90
N TRP A 59 -0.73 16.80 -3.83
CA TRP A 59 -1.18 17.33 -2.55
C TRP A 59 -0.15 18.30 -1.98
N ARG A 60 -0.60 19.51 -1.63
CA ARG A 60 0.25 20.50 -0.97
C ARG A 60 0.13 20.36 0.55
N PHE A 61 1.17 19.83 1.17
CA PHE A 61 1.28 19.79 2.62
C PHE A 61 1.62 21.18 3.17
N GLN A 62 0.78 21.71 4.05
CA GLN A 62 1.02 23.00 4.71
C GLN A 62 2.11 22.86 5.77
N LYS A 63 2.82 23.96 6.07
CA LYS A 63 3.79 23.99 7.17
C LYS A 63 3.15 23.49 8.47
N GLY A 64 3.82 22.56 9.15
CA GLY A 64 3.31 21.93 10.38
C GLY A 64 2.50 20.64 10.15
N SER A 65 2.22 20.27 8.89
CA SER A 65 1.62 18.97 8.57
C SER A 65 2.58 17.83 8.89
N ARG A 66 2.02 16.63 9.10
CA ARG A 66 2.77 15.37 9.20
C ARG A 66 2.22 14.38 8.18
N ILE A 67 3.12 13.66 7.51
CA ILE A 67 2.75 12.54 6.66
C ILE A 67 2.65 11.30 7.54
N ARG A 68 1.54 10.56 7.39
CA ARG A 68 1.28 9.30 8.09
C ARG A 68 0.97 8.24 7.07
N VAL A 69 1.63 7.09 7.18
CA VAL A 69 1.25 5.88 6.45
C VAL A 69 0.43 5.01 7.37
N GLU A 70 -0.69 4.51 6.85
CA GLU A 70 -1.54 3.53 7.52
C GLU A 70 -1.53 2.27 6.67
N ILE A 71 -1.23 1.13 7.30
CA ILE A 71 -1.22 -0.18 6.65
C ILE A 71 -2.27 -1.03 7.36
N ALA A 72 -3.24 -1.52 6.60
CA ALA A 72 -4.30 -2.39 7.09
C ALA A 72 -4.47 -3.55 6.12
N CYS A 73 -4.80 -4.73 6.65
CA CYS A 73 -4.94 -5.94 5.86
C CYS A 73 -6.31 -6.03 5.16
N GLY A 74 -7.22 -5.11 5.46
CA GLY A 74 -8.55 -5.04 4.86
C GLY A 74 -9.15 -3.65 4.97
N ASP A 75 -10.14 -3.42 4.13
CA ASP A 75 -10.92 -2.18 4.11
C ASP A 75 -12.08 -2.27 5.10
N SER A 76 -12.59 -1.12 5.50
CA SER A 76 -13.80 -1.01 6.31
C SER A 76 -14.95 -0.44 5.46
N PRO A 77 -16.08 -1.16 5.35
CA PRO A 77 -17.24 -0.67 4.59
C PRO A 77 -17.82 0.62 5.20
N ILE A 78 -17.47 0.96 6.44
CA ILE A 78 -17.92 2.17 7.14
C ILE A 78 -17.04 3.38 6.75
N THR A 79 -15.75 3.18 6.56
CA THR A 79 -14.77 4.27 6.37
C THR A 79 -14.29 4.43 4.93
N ASP A 80 -14.45 3.40 4.11
CA ASP A 80 -13.89 3.32 2.76
C ASP A 80 -14.94 3.50 1.65
N GLY A 81 -16.21 3.68 2.01
CA GLY A 81 -17.29 4.02 1.09
C GLY A 81 -17.45 2.96 0.00
N LEU A 82 -17.34 3.35 -1.28
CA LEU A 82 -17.44 2.43 -2.43
C LEU A 82 -16.15 1.66 -2.73
N PHE A 83 -15.06 1.95 -2.03
CA PHE A 83 -13.72 1.39 -2.32
C PHE A 83 -13.32 0.25 -1.38
N PHE A 84 -14.28 -0.41 -0.73
CA PHE A 84 -13.99 -1.55 0.13
C PHE A 84 -13.98 -2.87 -0.65
N HIS A 85 -13.11 -3.78 -0.24
CA HIS A 85 -13.10 -5.15 -0.73
C HIS A 85 -13.68 -6.12 0.30
N VAL A 86 -14.37 -7.15 -0.17
CA VAL A 86 -14.85 -8.24 0.70
C VAL A 86 -13.66 -8.95 1.34
N TYR A 87 -13.62 -8.92 2.68
CA TYR A 87 -12.65 -9.67 3.46
C TYR A 87 -13.13 -11.12 3.59
N ARG A 88 -12.52 -12.00 2.80
CA ARG A 88 -12.93 -13.40 2.73
C ARG A 88 -12.38 -14.20 3.92
N PRO A 89 -13.10 -15.22 4.43
CA PRO A 89 -12.62 -16.04 5.55
C PRO A 89 -11.25 -16.68 5.32
N ASP A 90 -10.89 -17.01 4.08
CA ASP A 90 -9.57 -17.56 3.72
C ASP A 90 -8.40 -16.57 3.89
N LYS A 91 -8.68 -15.31 4.23
CA LYS A 91 -7.69 -14.27 4.53
C LYS A 91 -7.51 -14.01 6.03
N ILE A 92 -8.35 -14.61 6.88
CA ILE A 92 -8.27 -14.41 8.34
C ILE A 92 -6.98 -15.03 8.86
N GLY A 93 -6.16 -14.21 9.51
CA GLY A 93 -4.86 -14.63 10.04
C GLY A 93 -4.11 -13.48 10.67
N SER A 94 -2.78 -13.59 10.68
CA SER A 94 -1.89 -12.55 11.16
C SER A 94 -0.87 -12.19 10.09
N ASP A 95 -0.76 -10.90 9.82
CA ASP A 95 0.26 -10.34 8.95
C ASP A 95 1.35 -9.68 9.80
N THR A 96 2.61 -9.86 9.39
CA THR A 96 3.76 -9.21 10.03
C THR A 96 4.42 -8.28 9.03
N ILE A 97 4.50 -7.00 9.37
CA ILE A 97 5.21 -5.99 8.59
C ILE A 97 6.63 -5.90 9.14
N HIS A 98 7.60 -6.35 8.36
CA HIS A 98 9.01 -6.26 8.73
C HIS A 98 9.57 -4.90 8.32
N HIS A 99 10.16 -4.17 9.26
CA HIS A 99 10.91 -2.95 8.99
C HIS A 99 12.17 -2.92 9.86
N ASP A 100 13.32 -3.12 9.24
CA ASP A 100 14.64 -3.08 9.88
C ASP A 100 15.73 -2.74 8.84
N ALA A 101 16.99 -2.69 9.25
CA ALA A 101 18.10 -2.33 8.37
C ALA A 101 18.30 -3.32 7.20
N GLY A 102 17.97 -4.61 7.36
CA GLY A 102 18.02 -5.61 6.29
C GLY A 102 16.74 -5.66 5.45
N ARG A 103 15.64 -5.10 5.97
CA ARG A 103 14.32 -5.04 5.33
C ARG A 103 13.76 -3.62 5.45
N PRO A 104 14.31 -2.65 4.68
CA PRO A 104 13.98 -1.24 4.84
C PRO A 104 12.66 -0.89 4.14
N SER A 105 11.53 -1.41 4.65
CA SER A 105 10.21 -1.00 4.15
C SER A 105 10.05 0.52 4.22
N GLN A 106 9.62 1.13 3.13
CA GLN A 106 9.65 2.58 2.95
C GLN A 106 8.46 3.09 2.15
N LEU A 107 8.17 4.38 2.29
CA LEU A 107 7.25 5.12 1.45
C LEU A 107 8.06 5.97 0.48
N ILE A 108 7.83 5.78 -0.82
CA ILE A 108 8.41 6.64 -1.85
C ILE A 108 7.49 7.85 -2.06
N LEU A 109 8.05 9.05 -1.96
CA LEU A 109 7.33 10.31 -2.12
C LEU A 109 7.98 11.15 -3.23
N PRO A 110 7.29 11.39 -4.36
CA PRO A 110 7.77 12.31 -5.38
C PRO A 110 7.54 13.76 -4.91
N VAL A 111 8.49 14.32 -4.18
CA VAL A 111 8.42 15.69 -3.66
C VAL A 111 8.77 16.68 -4.77
N LEU A 112 7.88 17.64 -5.00
CA LEU A 112 8.09 18.77 -5.90
C LEU A 112 8.26 20.05 -5.07
N GLU A 113 9.24 20.85 -5.43
CA GLU A 113 9.41 22.19 -4.85
C GLU A 113 8.27 23.11 -5.31
N VAL A 114 7.76 23.91 -4.37
CA VAL A 114 6.77 24.94 -4.68
C VAL A 114 7.54 26.22 -4.96
N ASN A 115 7.56 26.66 -6.22
CA ASN A 115 8.06 27.99 -6.60
C ASN A 115 7.20 29.10 -5.98
#